data_AF-A0A9X5E1F5-F1
#
_entry.id   AF-A0A9X5E1F5-F1
#
_cell.length_a   1.000
_cell.length_b   1.000
_cell.length_c   1.000
_cell.angle_alpha   90.00
_cell.angle_beta   90.00
_cell.angle_gamma   90.00
#
_symmetry.space_group_name_H-M   'P 1'
#
loop_
_entity.id
_entity.type
_entity.pdbx_description
1 polymer ?
#
loop_
_entity_poly.entity_id
_entity_poly.type
_entity_poly.pdbx_seq_one_letter_code
_entity_poly.pdbx_strand_id
1 'polypeptide(L)' 'MKRGGLLRHLQQYGCYLKREGAAHSLWHNPQTGQVEAVPRHTEIPNRLAKKICRGLSIPEI' A
#
# COMPACT_ATOMS: atom_id res chain seq x y z
N MET A 1 -0.11 12.31 -2.96
CA MET A 1 -1.34 11.73 -3.54
C MET A 1 -2.37 11.44 -2.45
N LYS A 2 -3.66 11.23 -2.80
CA LYS A 2 -4.67 10.80 -1.82
C LYS A 2 -4.50 9.31 -1.49
N ARG A 3 -4.64 8.93 -0.21
CA ARG A 3 -4.56 7.53 0.27
C ARG A 3 -5.48 6.60 -0.52
N GLY A 4 -6.72 7.03 -0.79
CA GLY A 4 -7.67 6.22 -1.57
C GLY A 4 -7.18 5.86 -2.98
N GLY A 5 -6.39 6.74 -3.62
CA GLY A 5 -5.76 6.43 -4.91
C GLY A 5 -4.71 5.33 -4.78
N LEU A 6 -3.87 5.39 -3.75
CA LEU A 6 -2.89 4.32 -3.47
C LEU A 6 -3.59 3.00 -3.18
N LEU A 7 -4.63 2.98 -2.33
CA LEU A 7 -5.32 1.73 -1.99
C LEU A 7 -5.96 1.05 -3.21
N ARG A 8 -6.57 1.83 -4.12
CA ARG A 8 -7.11 1.29 -5.38
C ARG A 8 -6.01 0.68 -6.25
N HIS A 9 -4.86 1.33 -6.35
CA HIS A 9 -3.70 0.80 -7.06
C HIS A 9 -3.24 -0.52 -6.44
N LEU A 10 -3.09 -0.58 -5.11
CA LEU A 10 -2.72 -1.82 -4.42
C LEU A 10 -3.71 -2.96 -4.73
N GLN A 11 -5.01 -2.70 -4.66
CA GLN A 11 -6.06 -3.68 -4.97
C GLN A 11 -6.03 -4.14 -6.44
N GLN A 12 -5.77 -3.22 -7.38
CA GLN A 12 -5.66 -3.55 -8.80
C GLN A 12 -4.53 -4.54 -9.09
N TYR A 13 -3.43 -4.48 -8.33
CA TYR A 13 -2.33 -5.45 -8.40
C TYR A 13 -2.50 -6.64 -7.43
N GLY A 14 -3.73 -6.89 -6.96
CA GLY A 14 -4.05 -8.07 -6.15
C GLY A 14 -3.55 -8.01 -4.70
N CYS A 15 -3.03 -6.86 -4.24
CA CYS A 15 -2.70 -6.68 -2.82
C CYS A 15 -3.98 -6.47 -2.00
N TYR A 16 -4.00 -6.96 -0.77
CA TYR A 16 -5.15 -6.85 0.12
C TYR A 16 -4.76 -6.39 1.52
N LEU A 17 -5.75 -5.86 2.24
CA LEU A 17 -5.61 -5.47 3.64
C LEU A 17 -5.47 -6.74 4.50
N LYS A 18 -4.28 -6.97 5.05
CA LYS A 18 -3.99 -8.11 5.93
C LYS A 18 -4.42 -7.87 7.36
N ARG A 19 -4.19 -6.65 7.87
CA ARG A 19 -4.54 -6.26 9.25
C ARG A 19 -4.70 -4.76 9.36
N GLU A 20 -5.75 -4.32 10.03
CA GLU A 20 -5.90 -2.91 10.38
C GLU A 20 -5.25 -2.63 11.74
N GLY A 21 -4.43 -1.58 11.80
CA GLY A 21 -3.84 -1.04 13.02
C GLY A 21 -4.36 0.37 13.32
N ALA A 22 -3.95 0.91 14.47
CA ALA A 22 -4.35 2.24 14.91
C ALA A 22 -3.82 3.35 13.97
N ALA A 23 -2.51 3.34 13.67
CA ALA A 23 -1.87 4.34 12.82
C ALA A 23 -1.64 3.87 11.36
N HIS A 24 -1.46 2.57 11.16
CA HIS A 24 -1.11 1.97 9.87
C HIS A 24 -1.96 0.74 9.57
N SER A 25 -2.25 0.54 8.29
CA SER A 25 -2.86 -0.66 7.72
C SER A 25 -1.74 -1.55 7.16
N LEU A 26 -1.70 -2.84 7.49
CA LEU A 26 -0.77 -3.78 6.85
C LEU A 26 -1.38 -4.33 5.57
N TRP A 27 -0.69 -4.13 4.46
CA TRP A 27 -1.06 -4.62 3.14
C TRP A 27 -0.16 -5.77 2.73
N HIS A 28 -0.72 -6.79 2.09
CA HIS A 28 0.00 -7.99 1.68
C HIS A 28 -0.17 -8.23 0.19
N ASN A 29 0.93 -8.55 -0.47
CA ASN A 29 0.93 -9.10 -1.81
C ASN A 29 0.99 -10.63 -1.74
N PRO A 30 -0.11 -11.36 -2.05
CA PRO A 30 -0.13 -12.83 -1.99
C PRO A 30 0.79 -13.50 -3.01
N GLN A 31 1.15 -12.82 -4.10
CA GLN A 31 1.99 -13.40 -5.15
C GLN A 31 3.47 -13.47 -4.72
N THR A 32 3.91 -12.53 -3.88
CA THR A 32 5.31 -12.43 -3.43
C THR A 32 5.49 -12.71 -1.94
N GLY A 33 4.41 -12.74 -1.16
CA GLY A 33 4.44 -12.86 0.29
C GLY A 33 4.83 -11.57 1.03
N GLN A 34 5.10 -10.48 0.30
CA GLN A 34 5.55 -9.21 0.89
C GLN A 34 4.44 -8.49 1.64
N VAL A 35 4.82 -7.83 2.73
CA VAL A 35 3.92 -7.05 3.58
C VAL A 35 4.49 -5.65 3.76
N GLU A 36 3.67 -4.63 3.58
CA GLU A 36 4.04 -3.23 3.80
C GLU A 36 3.02 -2.50 4.66
N ALA A 37 3.51 -1.51 5.41
CA ALA A 37 2.68 -0.65 6.25
C ALA A 37 2.22 0.59 5.46
N VAL A 38 0.92 0.78 5.34
CA VAL A 38 0.30 1.93 4.68
C VAL A 38 -0.29 2.87 5.72
N PRO A 39 0.13 4.14 5.79
CA PRO A 39 -0.43 5.12 6.72
C PRO A 39 -1.92 5.37 6.51
N ARG A 40 -2.64 5.74 7.57
CA ARG A 40 -4.08 6.00 7.53
C ARG A 40 -4.49 7.45 7.25
N HIS A 41 -3.55 8.40 7.21
CA HIS A 41 -3.85 9.80 6.90
C HIS A 41 -4.23 9.99 5.43
N THR A 42 -5.01 11.05 5.15
CA THR A 42 -5.65 11.27 3.84
C THR A 42 -4.65 11.50 2.71
N GLU A 43 -3.50 12.10 2.99
CA GLU A 43 -2.50 12.47 1.98
C GLU A 43 -1.19 11.75 2.17
N ILE A 44 -0.76 10.96 1.20
CA ILE A 44 0.51 10.22 1.25
C ILE A 44 1.52 10.93 0.35
N PRO A 45 2.74 11.25 0.85
CA PRO A 45 3.81 11.78 0.01
C PRO A 45 4.12 10.84 -1.16
N ASN A 46 4.28 11.37 -2.37
CA ASN A 46 4.46 10.54 -3.58
C ASN A 46 5.69 9.62 -3.47
N ARG A 47 6.77 10.08 -2.83
CA ARG A 47 7.97 9.26 -2.55
C ARG A 47 7.65 8.05 -1.67
N LEU A 48 6.78 8.23 -0.67
CA LEU A 48 6.36 7.14 0.22
C LEU A 48 5.47 6.15 -0.52
N ALA A 49 4.52 6.62 -1.32
CA ALA A 49 3.68 5.77 -2.15
C ALA A 49 4.51 4.87 -3.08
N LYS A 50 5.50 5.45 -3.78
CA LYS A 50 6.44 4.70 -4.62
C LYS A 50 7.23 3.67 -3.84
N LYS A 51 7.70 4.01 -2.64
CA LYS A 51 8.41 3.06 -1.75
C LYS A 51 7.51 1.89 -1.36
N ILE A 52 6.24 2.15 -1.01
CA ILE A 52 5.26 1.10 -0.68
C ILE A 52 5.01 0.19 -1.89
N CYS A 53 4.82 0.75 -3.09
CA CYS A 53 4.64 -0.07 -4.30
C CYS A 53 5.84 -0.98 -4.56
N ARG A 54 7.06 -0.44 -4.45
CA ARG A 54 8.30 -1.23 -4.59
C ARG A 54 8.42 -2.31 -3.51
N GLY A 55 8.09 -1.99 -2.26
CA GLY A 55 8.11 -2.92 -1.13
C GLY A 55 7.09 -4.05 -1.24
N LEU A 56 6.02 -3.85 -2.02
CA LEU A 56 5.05 -4.87 -2.39
C LEU A 56 5.33 -5.53 -3.75
N SER A 57 6.44 -5.18 -4.41
CA SER A 57 6.81 -5.66 -5.75
C SER A 57 5.74 -5.46 -6.81
N ILE A 58 5.12 -4.28 -6.83
CA ILE A 58 4.15 -3.86 -7.85
C ILE A 58 4.63 -2.57 -8.54
N PRO A 59 4.12 -2.24 -9.74
CA PRO A 59 4.44 -0.99 -10.43
C PRO A 59 4.17 0.25 -9.57
N GLU A 60 4.97 1.30 -9.76
CA GLU A 60 4.78 2.58 -9.09
C GLU A 60 3.53 3.31 -9.58
N ILE A 61 2.98 4.16 -8.71
CA ILE A 61 1.91 5.13 -9.00
C ILE A 61 2.47 6.56 -9.09
#